data_AF-A0A6C0C7H8-F1
#
_entry.id   AF-A0A6C0C7H8-F1
#
_cell.length_a   1.000
_cell.length_b   1.000
_cell.length_c   1.000
_cell.angle_alpha   90.00
_cell.angle_beta   90.00
_cell.angle_gamma   90.00
#
_symmetry.space_group_name_H-M   'P 1'
#
loop_
_entity.id
_entity.type
_entity.pdbx_description
1 polymer ?
#
loop_
_entity_poly.entity_id
_entity_poly.type
_entity_poly.pdbx_seq_one_letter_code
_entity_poly.pdbx_strand_id
1 'polypeptide(L)'
;MADTMEIIYNDSKPYNKKHWRTFEASSDLFSGFRVDINITKIDTLDDIVIKFVDKLKRVLELNNFIVLLEELNRKQYHIHNYTLENILTSDNEDIFYVCDHC
;
A
#
# COMPACT_ATOMS: atom_id res chain seq x y z
N MET A 1 13.65 25.98 -16.53
CA MET A 1 13.25 24.56 -16.64
C MET A 1 12.65 24.12 -15.31
N ALA A 2 11.51 24.72 -14.93
CA ALA A 2 10.81 24.45 -13.67
C ALA A 2 9.31 24.20 -13.90
N ASP A 3 8.89 23.94 -15.15
CA ASP A 3 7.47 23.94 -15.55
C ASP A 3 6.88 22.56 -15.85
N THR A 4 7.63 21.47 -15.66
CA THR A 4 7.14 20.12 -16.00
C THR A 4 6.67 19.29 -14.80
N MET A 5 7.00 19.69 -13.56
CA MET A 5 6.63 18.94 -12.34
C MET A 5 5.31 19.42 -11.70
N GLU A 6 4.93 20.69 -11.85
CA GLU A 6 3.70 21.23 -11.24
C GLU A 6 2.41 20.81 -11.96
N ILE A 7 2.49 20.45 -13.25
CA ILE A 7 1.31 20.14 -14.07
C ILE A 7 0.74 18.74 -13.78
N ILE A 8 1.53 17.83 -13.19
CA ILE A 8 1.06 16.45 -12.91
C ILE A 8 0.16 16.36 -11.66
N TYR A 9 0.20 17.37 -10.77
CA TYR A 9 -0.47 17.31 -9.46
C TYR A 9 -1.76 18.15 -9.34
N ASN A 10 -2.17 18.89 -10.38
CA ASN A 10 -3.21 19.90 -10.25
C ASN A 10 -4.43 19.73 -11.17
N ASP A 11 -5.00 18.53 -11.17
CA ASP A 11 -6.39 18.23 -11.57
C ASP A 11 -6.82 16.97 -10.80
N SER A 12 -7.98 16.79 -10.17
CA SER A 12 -9.23 17.51 -10.15
C SER A 12 -10.16 16.80 -9.11
N LYS A 13 -11.02 17.56 -8.42
CA LYS A 13 -11.99 17.14 -7.37
C LYS A 13 -11.40 16.81 -5.99
N PRO A 14 -12.11 17.13 -4.89
CA PRO A 14 -11.69 16.66 -3.56
C PRO A 14 -11.62 15.15 -3.60
N TYR A 15 -10.41 14.60 -3.47
CA TYR A 15 -10.19 13.17 -3.33
C TYR A 15 -11.03 12.71 -2.14
N ASN A 16 -12.11 11.98 -2.42
CA ASN A 16 -13.01 11.50 -1.39
C ASN A 16 -12.29 10.37 -0.63
N LYS A 17 -11.48 10.77 0.36
CA LYS A 17 -10.71 9.89 1.25
C LYS A 17 -11.60 8.90 2.01
N LYS A 18 -12.92 9.11 2.08
CA LYS A 18 -13.84 8.26 2.85
C LYS A 18 -13.67 6.77 2.57
N HIS A 19 -13.36 6.42 1.32
CA HIS A 19 -13.26 5.03 0.86
C HIS A 19 -11.83 4.53 0.72
N TRP A 20 -10.84 5.29 1.15
CA TRP A 20 -9.43 4.93 1.04
C TRP A 20 -8.82 4.75 2.42
N ARG A 21 -7.95 3.75 2.55
CA ARG A 21 -7.15 3.50 3.74
C ARG A 21 -5.69 3.36 3.35
N THR A 22 -4.82 3.87 4.22
CA THR A 22 -3.38 3.80 4.02
C THR A 22 -2.84 2.56 4.68
N PHE A 23 -2.10 1.78 3.90
CA PHE A 23 -1.39 0.59 4.36
C PHE A 23 0.10 0.88 4.31
N GLU A 24 0.84 0.48 5.34
CA GLU A 24 2.29 0.64 5.44
C GLU A 24 2.95 -0.72 5.68
N ALA A 25 4.07 -0.96 5.02
CA ALA A 25 4.87 -2.15 5.30
C ALA A 25 5.46 -2.06 6.70
N SER A 26 5.21 -3.09 7.51
CA SER A 26 5.97 -3.36 8.73
C SER A 26 6.98 -4.46 8.39
N SER A 27 8.14 -4.03 7.91
CA SER A 27 9.22 -4.90 7.42
C SER A 27 10.56 -4.21 7.63
N ASP A 28 11.59 -4.97 7.97
CA ASP A 28 12.95 -4.42 8.13
C ASP A 28 13.46 -3.73 6.86
N LEU A 29 13.14 -4.28 5.69
CA LEU A 29 13.63 -3.78 4.40
C LEU A 29 12.69 -2.79 3.74
N PHE A 30 11.39 -2.92 3.99
CA PHE A 30 10.36 -2.18 3.25
C PHE A 30 9.58 -1.19 4.12
N SER A 31 9.96 -0.99 5.39
CA SER A 31 9.34 -0.02 6.29
C SER A 31 9.22 1.37 5.64
N GLY A 32 8.09 2.03 5.86
CA GLY A 32 7.77 3.32 5.27
C GLY A 32 7.21 3.26 3.85
N PHE A 33 7.22 2.11 3.17
CA PHE A 33 6.50 1.95 1.91
C PHE A 33 4.99 1.96 2.18
N ARG A 34 4.27 2.90 1.55
CA ARG A 34 2.84 3.11 1.76
C ARG A 34 2.03 2.94 0.48
N VAL A 35 0.83 2.40 0.64
CA VAL A 35 -0.15 2.25 -0.44
C VAL A 35 -1.53 2.65 0.07
N ASP A 36 -2.18 3.57 -0.64
CA ASP A 36 -3.58 3.86 -0.43
C ASP A 36 -4.44 2.88 -1.24
N ILE A 37 -5.32 2.15 -0.55
CA ILE A 37 -6.19 1.15 -1.17
C ILE A 37 -7.65 1.58 -0.96
N ASN A 38 -8.42 1.52 -2.06
CA ASN A 38 -9.85 1.76 -2.00
C ASN A 38 -10.55 0.51 -1.44
N ILE A 39 -11.06 0.64 -0.21
CA ILE A 39 -11.66 -0.45 0.56
C ILE A 39 -13.03 -0.90 0.02
N THR A 40 -13.66 -0.17 -0.91
CA THR A 40 -14.89 -0.63 -1.58
C THR A 40 -14.63 -1.66 -2.69
N LYS A 41 -13.37 -2.03 -2.93
CA LYS A 41 -12.93 -2.99 -3.96
C LYS A 41 -12.16 -4.16 -3.36
N ILE A 42 -12.52 -4.52 -2.13
CA ILE A 42 -11.84 -5.50 -1.29
C ILE A 42 -12.92 -6.40 -0.70
N ASP A 43 -12.75 -7.71 -0.86
CA ASP A 43 -13.65 -8.72 -0.29
C ASP A 43 -12.99 -9.43 0.91
N THR A 44 -11.66 -9.46 0.96
CA THR A 44 -10.86 -10.16 1.97
C THR A 44 -9.63 -9.36 2.41
N LEU A 45 -9.02 -9.72 3.54
CA LEU A 45 -7.71 -9.17 3.93
C LEU A 45 -6.62 -9.52 2.91
N ASP A 46 -6.71 -10.70 2.31
CA ASP A 46 -5.75 -11.14 1.29
C ASP A 46 -5.78 -10.26 0.05
N ASP A 47 -6.94 -9.73 -0.35
CA ASP A 47 -7.02 -8.77 -1.47
C ASP A 47 -6.22 -7.50 -1.20
N ILE A 48 -6.19 -7.05 0.06
CA ILE A 48 -5.40 -5.89 0.49
C ILE A 48 -3.91 -6.23 0.37
N VAL A 49 -3.51 -7.39 0.93
CA VAL A 49 -2.12 -7.87 0.90
C VAL A 49 -1.63 -8.00 -0.55
N ILE A 50 -2.41 -8.64 -1.42
CA ILE A 50 -2.08 -8.82 -2.84
C ILE A 50 -1.88 -7.46 -3.52
N LYS A 51 -2.84 -6.53 -3.36
CA LYS A 51 -2.71 -5.18 -3.95
C LYS A 51 -1.50 -4.42 -3.41
N PHE A 52 -1.21 -4.55 -2.13
CA PHE A 52 -0.07 -3.92 -1.48
C PHE A 52 1.26 -4.47 -2.04
N VAL A 53 1.41 -5.79 -2.05
CA VAL A 53 2.61 -6.49 -2.54
C VAL A 53 2.80 -6.25 -4.04
N ASP A 54 1.74 -6.27 -4.85
CA ASP A 54 1.82 -5.97 -6.28
C ASP A 54 2.33 -4.55 -6.55
N LYS A 55 1.90 -3.57 -5.74
CA LYS A 55 2.40 -2.19 -5.83
C LYS A 55 3.88 -2.09 -5.45
N LEU A 56 4.28 -2.72 -4.35
CA LEU A 56 5.68 -2.78 -3.93
C LEU A 56 6.53 -3.44 -5.02
N LYS A 57 6.14 -4.63 -5.48
CA LYS A 57 6.78 -5.38 -6.56
C LYS A 57 6.96 -4.52 -7.80
N ARG A 58 5.90 -3.83 -8.23
CA ARG A 58 5.93 -2.97 -9.42
C ARG A 58 6.93 -1.83 -9.28
N VAL A 59 7.05 -1.22 -8.10
CA VAL A 59 8.04 -0.16 -7.84
C VAL A 59 9.46 -0.73 -7.94
N LEU A 60 9.72 -1.90 -7.34
CA LEU A 60 11.04 -2.53 -7.42
C LEU A 60 11.42 -2.91 -8.85
N GLU A 61 10.48 -3.48 -9.62
CA GLU A 61 10.66 -3.84 -11.03
C GLU A 61 10.95 -2.60 -11.89
N LEU A 62 10.15 -1.54 -11.76
CA LEU A 62 10.31 -0.30 -12.54
C LEU A 62 11.66 0.39 -12.31
N ASN A 63 12.24 0.20 -11.12
CA ASN A 63 13.51 0.81 -10.73
C ASN A 63 14.69 -0.16 -10.80
N ASN A 64 14.50 -1.37 -11.36
CA ASN A 64 15.54 -2.40 -11.49
C ASN A 64 16.20 -2.81 -10.16
N PHE A 65 15.47 -2.79 -9.05
CA PHE A 65 15.96 -3.25 -7.75
C PHE A 65 15.87 -4.77 -7.61
N ILE A 66 16.66 -5.48 -8.43
CA ILE A 66 16.57 -6.95 -8.58
C ILE A 66 16.77 -7.69 -7.26
N VAL A 67 17.77 -7.30 -6.45
CA VAL A 67 18.02 -7.96 -5.15
C VAL A 67 16.85 -7.78 -4.18
N LEU A 68 16.26 -6.58 -4.13
CA LEU A 68 15.09 -6.34 -3.29
C LEU A 68 13.85 -7.09 -3.79
N LEU A 69 13.71 -7.25 -5.11
CA LEU A 69 12.65 -8.04 -5.71
C LEU A 69 12.76 -9.52 -5.33
N GLU A 70 13.98 -10.07 -5.32
CA GLU A 70 14.23 -11.43 -4.85
C GLU A 70 13.88 -11.60 -3.37
N GLU A 71 14.29 -10.65 -2.52
CA GLU A 71 13.93 -10.66 -1.11
C GLU A 71 12.41 -10.55 -0.90
N LEU A 72 11.72 -9.68 -1.65
CA LEU A 72 10.27 -9.56 -1.61
C LEU A 72 9.58 -10.90 -1.90
N ASN A 73 10.04 -11.62 -2.94
CA ASN A 73 9.45 -12.89 -3.36
C ASN A 73 9.67 -14.04 -2.35
N ARG A 74 10.60 -13.90 -1.41
CA ARG A 74 10.86 -14.90 -0.34
C ARG A 74 9.98 -14.68 0.89
N LYS A 75 9.32 -13.53 0.99
CA LYS A 75 8.52 -13.14 2.15
C LYS A 75 7.05 -13.46 1.93
N GLN A 76 6.36 -13.74 3.04
CA GLN A 76 4.90 -13.82 3.07
C GLN A 76 4.39 -12.63 3.86
N TYR A 77 3.47 -11.89 3.25
CA TYR A 77 2.88 -10.72 3.86
C TYR A 77 1.48 -11.04 4.39
N HIS A 78 1.10 -10.39 5.47
CA HIS A 78 -0.24 -10.50 6.08
C HIS A 78 -0.52 -9.26 6.95
N ILE A 79 -1.78 -9.12 7.35
CA ILE A 79 -2.22 -8.07 8.27
C ILE A 79 -2.50 -8.71 9.63
N HIS A 80 -1.77 -8.29 10.66
CA HIS A 80 -2.01 -8.73 12.04
C HIS A 80 -3.05 -7.86 12.73
N ASN A 81 -3.75 -8.41 13.73
CA ASN A 81 -4.56 -7.69 14.72
C ASN A 81 -5.77 -6.90 14.21
N TYR A 82 -6.05 -6.91 12.91
CA TYR A 82 -7.22 -6.25 12.33
C TYR A 82 -8.08 -7.25 11.57
N THR A 83 -9.38 -7.19 11.82
CA THR A 83 -10.37 -7.83 10.95
C THR A 83 -10.67 -6.91 9.77
N LEU A 84 -11.24 -7.48 8.70
CA LEU A 84 -11.72 -6.68 7.57
C LEU A 84 -12.74 -5.62 8.04
N GLU A 85 -13.62 -5.96 8.97
CA GLU A 85 -14.61 -5.02 9.53
C GLU A 85 -13.94 -3.83 10.22
N ASN A 86 -12.86 -4.05 10.99
CA ASN A 86 -12.10 -2.95 11.60
C ASN A 86 -11.58 -1.99 10.53
N ILE A 87 -11.04 -2.51 9.43
CA ILE A 87 -10.53 -1.69 8.32
C ILE A 87 -11.68 -0.94 7.63
N LEU A 88 -12.81 -1.61 7.36
CA LEU A 88 -13.95 -1.00 6.66
C LEU A 88 -14.59 0.15 7.46
N THR A 89 -14.59 0.04 8.79
CA THR A 89 -15.24 1.01 9.70
C THR A 89 -14.30 2.04 10.31
N SER A 90 -12.99 1.91 10.08
CA SER A 90 -11.95 2.82 10.58
C SER A 90 -12.01 4.23 10.00
N ASP A 91 -11.24 5.16 10.58
CA ASP A 91 -11.08 6.50 10.04
C ASP A 91 -10.09 6.50 8.85
N ASN A 92 -10.24 7.49 7.98
CA ASN A 92 -9.39 7.61 6.78
C ASN A 92 -7.96 8.07 7.06
N GLU A 93 -7.64 8.42 8.31
CA GLU A 93 -6.30 8.80 8.75
C GLU A 93 -5.60 7.66 9.51
N ASP A 94 -6.30 6.52 9.72
CA ASP A 94 -5.71 5.33 10.31
C ASP A 94 -4.73 4.67 9.34
N ILE A 95 -3.59 4.21 9.87
CA ILE A 95 -2.57 3.46 9.14
C ILE A 95 -2.62 2.01 9.56
N PHE A 96 -2.75 1.11 8.59
CA PHE A 96 -2.75 -0.33 8.80
C PHE A 96 -1.41 -0.91 8.38
N TYR A 97 -0.89 -1.84 9.18
CA TYR A 97 0.40 -2.45 8.91
C TYR A 97 0.27 -3.78 8.19
N VAL A 98 1.03 -3.93 7.10
CA VAL A 98 1.20 -5.19 6.37
C VAL A 98 2.58 -5.74 6.72
N CYS A 99 2.61 -6.82 7.51
CA CYS A 99 3.83 -7.40 8.06
C CYS A 99 4.36 -8.52 7.17
N ASP A 100 5.69 -8.66 7.08
CA ASP A 100 6.39 -9.78 6.42
C ASP A 100 6.98 -10.81 7.40
N HIS A 101 6.55 -10.73 8.65
CA HIS A 101 7.00 -11.53 9.79
C HIS A 101 5.79 -11.99 10.60
N CYS A 102 5.76 -13.29 10.94
CA CYS A 102 4.77 -13.89 11.82
C CYS A 102 5.28 -13.94 13.26
#